data_AF-A0A7C2FH74-F1
#
_entry.id   AF-A0A7C2FH74-F1
#
_cell.length_a   1.000
_cell.length_b   1.000
_cell.length_c   1.000
_cell.angle_alpha   90.00
_cell.angle_beta   90.00
_cell.angle_gamma   90.00
#
_symmetry.space_group_name_H-M   'P 1'
#
loop_
_entity.id
_entity.type
_entity.pdbx_description
1 polymer ?
#
loop_
_entity_poly.entity_id
_entity_poly.type
_entity_poly.pdbx_seq_one_letter_code
_entity_poly.pdbx_strand_id
1 'polypeptide(L)'
;MTHWEKNVCEASYYLSGFKDHVVSCGEIVIKGFVNAELIIGRDVVILGGGKITLLAGENCFLMPVKNPLLVENAYCMNLVSIGGRGHVWISELNTRKAYLFKTHVQVLNTEEAWLSRLANVKTVSKALKIVFASPHAYIEKLISEEVNTVYTYKPYQGLSSVEGKEELG
;
A
#
# COMPACT_ATOMS: atom_id res chain seq x y z
N MET A 1 -38.55 -4.18 -8.27
CA MET A 1 -37.37 -5.03 -8.51
C MET A 1 -36.26 -4.14 -9.00
N THR A 2 -35.17 -4.10 -8.25
CA THR A 2 -34.12 -3.07 -8.23
C THR A 2 -33.12 -3.23 -9.37
N HIS A 3 -32.96 -2.17 -10.16
CA HIS A 3 -31.93 -2.03 -11.19
C HIS A 3 -30.56 -1.83 -10.50
N TRP A 4 -29.80 -2.92 -10.37
CA TRP A 4 -28.36 -2.84 -10.12
C TRP A 4 -27.65 -2.73 -11.47
N GLU A 5 -27.54 -1.52 -12.01
CA GLU A 5 -26.63 -1.28 -13.13
C GLU A 5 -25.19 -1.37 -12.62
N LYS A 6 -24.61 -2.53 -12.87
CA LYS A 6 -23.20 -2.85 -12.71
C LYS A 6 -22.37 -1.89 -13.58
N ASN A 7 -21.82 -0.85 -12.97
CA ASN A 7 -20.67 -0.13 -13.53
C ASN A 7 -19.43 -1.02 -13.41
N VAL A 8 -19.38 -2.13 -14.15
CA VAL A 8 -18.15 -2.90 -14.35
C VAL A 8 -17.54 -2.37 -15.65
N CYS A 9 -16.64 -1.39 -15.51
CA CYS A 9 -15.93 -0.82 -16.66
C CYS A 9 -14.61 -1.58 -16.88
N GLU A 10 -14.41 -2.08 -18.10
CA GLU A 10 -13.10 -2.59 -18.59
C GLU A 10 -12.08 -1.45 -18.81
N ALA A 11 -12.49 -0.19 -18.68
CA ALA A 11 -11.68 1.01 -18.94
C ALA A 11 -11.05 1.63 -17.67
N SER A 12 -9.99 2.40 -17.88
CA SER A 12 -9.33 3.22 -16.85
C SER A 12 -10.23 4.35 -16.36
N TYR A 13 -10.51 4.39 -15.06
CA TYR A 13 -11.37 5.42 -14.46
C TYR A 13 -10.53 6.48 -13.74
N TYR A 14 -10.63 7.75 -14.17
CA TYR A 14 -9.95 8.87 -13.54
C TYR A 14 -10.93 9.70 -12.70
N LEU A 15 -10.76 9.68 -11.38
CA LEU A 15 -11.62 10.39 -10.44
C LEU A 15 -10.90 11.59 -9.82
N SER A 16 -11.47 12.79 -9.97
CA SER A 16 -10.98 14.03 -9.35
C SER A 16 -11.77 14.35 -8.10
N GLY A 17 -11.39 13.76 -6.96
CA GLY A 17 -12.18 13.83 -5.75
C GLY A 17 -13.44 12.95 -5.82
N PHE A 18 -13.70 12.15 -4.79
CA PHE A 18 -14.73 11.12 -4.84
C PHE A 18 -15.37 10.94 -3.46
N LYS A 19 -16.71 10.95 -3.42
CA LYS A 19 -17.51 10.60 -2.25
C LYS A 19 -18.70 9.77 -2.73
N ASP A 20 -18.55 8.47 -2.67
CA ASP A 20 -19.49 7.52 -3.26
C ASP A 20 -19.30 6.16 -2.58
N HIS A 21 -20.31 5.29 -2.65
CA HIS A 21 -20.29 4.04 -1.89
C HIS A 21 -19.36 2.99 -2.51
N VAL A 22 -19.40 2.77 -3.84
CA VAL A 22 -18.69 1.65 -4.48
C VAL A 22 -18.04 2.06 -5.81
N VAL A 23 -16.76 1.74 -6.00
CA VAL A 23 -16.05 1.80 -7.30
C VAL A 23 -15.61 0.40 -7.70
N SER A 24 -15.94 -0.02 -8.92
CA SER A 24 -15.45 -1.29 -9.47
C SER A 24 -15.04 -1.15 -10.94
N CYS A 25 -13.75 -1.13 -11.23
CA CYS A 25 -13.23 -1.03 -12.60
C CYS A 25 -11.94 -1.83 -12.75
N GLY A 26 -11.57 -2.19 -13.98
CA GLY A 26 -10.28 -2.84 -14.25
C GLY A 26 -9.10 -2.01 -13.73
N GLU A 27 -9.03 -0.74 -14.14
CA GLU A 27 -7.99 0.19 -13.72
C GLU A 27 -8.62 1.45 -13.11
N ILE A 28 -8.15 1.87 -11.94
CA ILE A 28 -8.69 2.98 -11.18
C ILE A 28 -7.56 3.94 -10.83
N VAL A 29 -7.71 5.21 -11.18
CA VAL A 29 -6.81 6.28 -10.76
C VAL A 29 -7.61 7.38 -10.09
N ILE A 30 -7.40 7.57 -8.79
CA ILE A 30 -8.07 8.59 -8.00
C ILE A 30 -7.05 9.66 -7.63
N LYS A 31 -7.34 10.92 -7.95
CA LYS A 31 -6.52 12.07 -7.56
C LYS A 31 -7.35 13.03 -6.71
N GLY A 32 -6.83 13.40 -5.54
CA GLY A 32 -7.50 14.32 -4.63
C GLY A 32 -8.15 13.62 -3.43
N PHE A 33 -9.30 14.12 -2.97
CA PHE A 33 -9.95 13.57 -1.77
C PHE A 33 -10.75 12.30 -2.08
N VAL A 34 -10.60 11.24 -1.31
CA VAL A 34 -11.39 10.00 -1.46
C VAL A 34 -12.17 9.69 -0.18
N ASN A 35 -13.47 9.42 -0.31
CA ASN A 35 -14.29 8.87 0.77
C ASN A 35 -15.18 7.78 0.18
N ALA A 36 -14.76 6.53 0.31
CA ALA A 36 -15.43 5.39 -0.31
C ALA A 36 -15.62 4.23 0.67
N GLU A 37 -16.74 3.52 0.56
CA GLU A 37 -16.90 2.27 1.32
C GLU A 37 -16.12 1.15 0.66
N LEU A 38 -16.17 1.06 -0.67
CA LEU A 38 -15.57 -0.03 -1.42
C LEU A 38 -14.89 0.45 -2.70
N ILE A 39 -13.63 0.05 -2.89
CA ILE A 39 -12.89 0.21 -4.14
C ILE A 39 -12.33 -1.14 -4.54
N ILE A 40 -12.75 -1.65 -5.70
CA ILE A 40 -12.28 -2.92 -6.27
C ILE A 40 -11.74 -2.65 -7.67
N GLY A 41 -10.51 -3.06 -7.94
CA GLY A 41 -10.00 -3.07 -9.30
C GLY A 41 -8.76 -3.94 -9.45
N ARG A 42 -8.35 -4.25 -10.69
CA ARG A 42 -7.09 -4.96 -10.91
C ARG A 42 -5.93 -4.06 -10.50
N ASP A 43 -5.90 -2.83 -11.03
CA ASP A 43 -4.87 -1.84 -10.75
C ASP A 43 -5.51 -0.60 -10.14
N VAL A 44 -5.15 -0.26 -8.90
CA VAL A 44 -5.72 0.87 -8.15
C VAL A 44 -4.62 1.83 -7.74
N VAL A 45 -4.70 3.06 -8.21
CA VAL A 45 -3.75 4.14 -7.92
C VAL A 45 -4.50 5.28 -7.21
N ILE A 46 -4.04 5.64 -6.01
CA ILE A 46 -4.66 6.69 -5.20
C ILE A 46 -3.62 7.76 -4.88
N LEU A 47 -3.78 8.91 -5.52
CA LEU A 47 -2.94 10.10 -5.41
C LEU A 47 -3.66 11.18 -4.59
N GLY A 48 -3.81 10.93 -3.30
CA GLY A 48 -4.54 11.84 -2.42
C GLY A 48 -4.92 11.24 -1.07
N GLY A 49 -5.68 11.99 -0.28
CA GLY A 49 -6.02 11.64 1.09
C GLY A 49 -7.51 11.45 1.30
N GLY A 50 -7.91 10.91 2.44
CA GLY A 50 -9.29 10.65 2.80
C GLY A 50 -9.48 9.29 3.48
N LYS A 51 -10.63 8.64 3.27
CA LYS A 51 -11.01 7.38 3.94
C LYS A 51 -11.51 6.35 2.92
N ILE A 52 -11.09 5.10 3.09
CA ILE A 52 -11.57 3.94 2.35
C ILE A 52 -11.86 2.82 3.35
N THR A 53 -13.06 2.25 3.34
CA THR A 53 -13.38 1.13 4.24
C THR A 53 -12.80 -0.19 3.71
N LEU A 54 -12.97 -0.49 2.43
CA LEU A 54 -12.40 -1.68 1.81
C LEU A 54 -11.76 -1.35 0.45
N LEU A 55 -10.47 -1.64 0.34
CA LEU A 55 -9.69 -1.57 -0.89
C LEU A 55 -9.31 -2.99 -1.30
N ALA A 56 -9.63 -3.39 -2.53
CA ALA A 56 -9.22 -4.68 -3.07
C ALA A 56 -8.64 -4.55 -4.48
N GLY A 57 -7.56 -5.28 -4.75
CA GLY A 57 -7.02 -5.39 -6.10
C GLY A 57 -5.80 -6.27 -6.27
N GLU A 58 -5.30 -6.37 -7.49
CA GLU A 58 -4.03 -7.05 -7.74
C GLU A 58 -2.86 -6.12 -7.41
N ASN A 59 -2.86 -4.90 -7.94
CA ASN A 59 -1.82 -3.92 -7.70
C ASN A 59 -2.41 -2.64 -7.12
N CYS A 60 -1.99 -2.28 -5.92
CA CYS A 60 -2.44 -1.08 -5.22
C CYS A 60 -1.27 -0.12 -5.00
N PHE A 61 -1.41 1.12 -5.48
CA PHE A 61 -0.46 2.20 -5.26
C PHE A 61 -1.11 3.34 -4.48
N LEU A 62 -0.60 3.62 -3.27
CA LEU A 62 -1.14 4.63 -2.37
C LEU A 62 -0.11 5.73 -2.14
N MET A 63 -0.43 6.96 -2.52
CA MET A 63 0.45 8.10 -2.34
C MET A 63 -0.33 9.36 -1.94
N PRO A 64 -0.63 9.53 -0.65
CA PRO A 64 -1.24 10.75 -0.15
C PRO A 64 -0.30 11.94 -0.31
N VAL A 65 -0.73 12.94 -1.06
CA VAL A 65 0.10 14.12 -1.37
C VAL A 65 0.11 15.12 -0.20
N LYS A 66 -1.06 15.47 0.34
CA LYS A 66 -1.22 16.49 1.40
C LYS A 66 -1.90 15.94 2.66
N ASN A 67 -3.12 15.44 2.51
CA ASN A 67 -3.92 14.90 3.61
C ASN A 67 -3.60 13.42 3.81
N PRO A 68 -3.74 12.89 5.04
CA PRO A 68 -3.57 11.46 5.29
C PRO A 68 -4.60 10.64 4.50
N LEU A 69 -4.24 9.39 4.20
CA LEU A 69 -5.14 8.39 3.65
C LEU A 69 -5.35 7.30 4.70
N LEU A 70 -6.62 7.06 5.05
CA LEU A 70 -7.05 6.02 5.97
C LEU A 70 -7.68 4.89 5.16
N VAL A 71 -7.21 3.66 5.36
CA VAL A 71 -7.79 2.46 4.76
C VAL A 71 -8.09 1.48 5.88
N GLU A 72 -9.35 1.11 6.09
CA GLU A 72 -9.70 0.17 7.17
C GLU A 72 -9.22 -1.24 6.78
N ASN A 73 -9.57 -1.72 5.59
CA ASN A 73 -9.13 -3.02 5.10
C ASN A 73 -8.54 -2.92 3.70
N ALA A 74 -7.32 -3.41 3.52
CA ALA A 74 -6.64 -3.49 2.23
C ALA A 74 -6.34 -4.95 1.86
N TYR A 75 -6.89 -5.42 0.75
CA TYR A 75 -6.70 -6.74 0.17
C TYR A 75 -6.05 -6.62 -1.21
N CYS A 76 -4.73 -6.52 -1.24
CA CYS A 76 -3.98 -6.25 -2.47
C CYS A 76 -2.92 -7.32 -2.72
N MET A 77 -2.84 -7.95 -3.90
CA MET A 77 -1.74 -8.90 -4.15
C MET A 77 -0.38 -8.22 -3.99
N ASN A 78 -0.20 -7.06 -4.61
CA ASN A 78 0.96 -6.20 -4.44
C ASN A 78 0.49 -4.83 -3.96
N LEU A 79 1.13 -4.29 -2.92
CA LEU A 79 0.85 -2.96 -2.40
C LEU A 79 2.12 -2.13 -2.28
N VAL A 80 2.10 -0.94 -2.87
CA VAL A 80 3.13 0.09 -2.67
C VAL A 80 2.46 1.27 -1.99
N SER A 81 2.89 1.58 -0.78
CA SER A 81 2.38 2.70 0.01
C SER A 81 3.50 3.68 0.32
N ILE A 82 3.37 4.90 -0.19
CA ILE A 82 4.37 5.96 -0.06
C ILE A 82 3.68 7.20 0.50
N GLY A 83 3.79 7.40 1.81
CA GLY A 83 3.33 8.64 2.43
C GLY A 83 4.13 9.85 1.94
N GLY A 84 3.45 10.85 1.38
CA GLY A 84 4.02 12.14 1.00
C GLY A 84 4.10 13.09 2.19
N ARG A 85 3.38 14.22 2.17
CA ARG A 85 3.18 15.03 3.39
C ARG A 85 2.22 14.33 4.35
N GLY A 86 1.11 13.79 3.83
CA GLY A 86 0.21 12.92 4.56
C GLY A 86 0.80 11.52 4.76
N HIS A 87 0.45 10.88 5.88
CA HIS A 87 0.76 9.46 6.12
C HIS A 87 -0.34 8.58 5.52
N VAL A 88 0.01 7.33 5.22
CA VAL A 88 -0.98 6.27 4.98
C VAL A 88 -1.19 5.52 6.28
N TRP A 89 -2.45 5.30 6.66
CA TRP A 89 -2.84 4.48 7.80
C TRP A 89 -3.70 3.33 7.29
N ILE A 90 -3.30 2.11 7.61
CA ILE A 90 -4.02 0.89 7.22
C ILE A 90 -4.34 0.12 8.50
N SER A 91 -5.62 -0.11 8.80
CA SER A 91 -5.97 -0.89 9.99
C SER A 91 -5.62 -2.37 9.78
N GLU A 92 -6.06 -2.96 8.68
CA GLU A 92 -5.70 -4.33 8.31
C GLU A 92 -5.18 -4.40 6.88
N LEU A 93 -3.94 -4.88 6.73
CA LEU A 93 -3.28 -5.06 5.45
C LEU A 93 -3.06 -6.54 5.16
N ASN A 94 -3.80 -7.06 4.18
CA ASN A 94 -3.70 -8.40 3.63
C ASN A 94 -3.11 -8.32 2.22
N THR A 95 -1.88 -8.81 2.06
CA THR A 95 -1.16 -8.69 0.79
C THR A 95 -0.22 -9.85 0.55
N ARG A 96 0.25 -10.03 -0.68
CA ARG A 96 1.36 -10.95 -0.94
C ARG A 96 2.69 -10.22 -0.77
N LYS A 97 2.79 -9.03 -1.34
CA LYS A 97 4.00 -8.20 -1.32
C LYS A 97 3.66 -6.76 -0.98
N ALA A 98 4.28 -6.23 0.07
CA ALA A 98 4.16 -4.83 0.44
C ALA A 98 5.49 -4.07 0.37
N TYR A 99 5.46 -2.84 -0.12
CA TYR A 99 6.48 -1.83 0.17
C TYR A 99 5.83 -0.68 0.93
N LEU A 100 6.35 -0.40 2.13
CA LEU A 100 5.78 0.58 3.05
C LEU A 100 6.80 1.68 3.33
N PHE A 101 6.46 2.92 2.98
CA PHE A 101 7.21 4.11 3.33
C PHE A 101 6.27 5.13 3.97
N LYS A 102 6.63 5.66 5.14
CA LYS A 102 5.80 6.60 5.90
C LYS A 102 4.34 6.12 6.04
N THR A 103 4.20 4.84 6.35
CA THR A 103 2.93 4.11 6.41
C THR A 103 2.79 3.43 7.76
N HIS A 104 1.64 3.59 8.40
CA HIS A 104 1.29 2.94 9.66
C HIS A 104 0.30 1.81 9.38
N VAL A 105 0.62 0.60 9.84
CA VAL A 105 -0.22 -0.59 9.68
C VAL A 105 -0.53 -1.15 11.05
N GLN A 106 -1.81 -1.33 11.39
CA GLN A 106 -2.18 -1.88 12.69
C GLN A 106 -2.02 -3.41 12.72
N VAL A 107 -2.50 -4.11 11.69
CA VAL A 107 -2.32 -5.56 11.50
C VAL A 107 -1.80 -5.83 10.10
N LEU A 108 -0.65 -6.52 10.01
CA LEU A 108 -0.02 -6.92 8.77
C LEU A 108 -0.09 -8.45 8.59
N ASN A 109 -0.66 -8.86 7.45
CA ASN A 109 -0.66 -10.21 6.93
C ASN A 109 -0.04 -10.17 5.52
N THR A 110 1.15 -10.74 5.38
CA THR A 110 1.89 -10.71 4.11
C THR A 110 2.62 -12.02 3.82
N GLU A 111 3.02 -12.26 2.57
CA GLU A 111 4.15 -13.18 2.31
C GLU A 111 5.46 -12.41 2.49
N GLU A 112 5.61 -11.25 1.85
CA GLU A 112 6.81 -10.41 1.92
C GLU A 112 6.46 -8.94 2.19
N ALA A 113 7.13 -8.29 3.14
CA ALA A 113 7.02 -6.83 3.29
C ALA A 113 8.37 -6.14 3.40
N TRP A 114 8.51 -5.04 2.69
CA TRP A 114 9.64 -4.13 2.72
C TRP A 114 9.26 -2.89 3.52
N LEU A 115 9.83 -2.77 4.71
CA LEU A 115 9.58 -1.68 5.64
C LEU A 115 10.68 -0.62 5.48
N SER A 116 10.30 0.52 4.92
CA SER A 116 11.19 1.65 4.66
C SER A 116 11.04 2.73 5.73
N ARG A 117 11.64 3.91 5.51
CA ARG A 117 11.68 5.00 6.47
C ARG A 117 10.28 5.39 6.95
N LEU A 118 10.13 5.50 8.28
CA LEU A 118 8.87 5.83 8.96
C LEU A 118 7.73 4.84 8.67
N ALA A 119 8.05 3.61 8.27
CA ALA A 119 7.09 2.52 8.27
C ALA A 119 6.95 1.98 9.70
N ASN A 120 5.71 1.84 10.15
CA ASN A 120 5.36 1.35 11.46
C ASN A 120 4.32 0.25 11.31
N VAL A 121 4.59 -0.90 11.92
CA VAL A 121 3.62 -2.00 11.99
C VAL A 121 3.35 -2.33 13.45
N LYS A 122 2.13 -2.16 13.92
CA LYS A 122 1.78 -2.50 15.30
C LYS A 122 1.85 -4.00 15.53
N THR A 123 1.19 -4.78 14.68
CA THR A 123 1.17 -6.25 14.79
C THR A 123 1.47 -6.89 13.45
N VAL A 124 2.47 -7.77 13.40
CA VAL A 124 2.59 -8.75 12.31
C VAL A 124 1.92 -10.04 12.75
N SER A 125 0.78 -10.32 12.12
CA SER A 125 -0.02 -11.52 12.37
C SER A 125 0.48 -12.69 11.51
N LYS A 126 0.81 -12.42 10.23
CA LYS A 126 1.40 -13.40 9.33
C LYS A 126 2.47 -12.77 8.43
N ALA A 127 3.64 -13.40 8.31
CA ALA A 127 4.70 -13.00 7.38
C ALA A 127 5.64 -14.17 7.07
N LEU A 128 5.99 -14.39 5.79
CA LEU A 128 7.09 -15.28 5.43
C LEU A 128 8.43 -14.54 5.45
N LYS A 129 8.44 -13.26 5.08
CA LYS A 129 9.65 -12.45 4.98
C LYS A 129 9.39 -10.98 5.28
N ILE A 130 10.22 -10.39 6.13
CA ILE A 130 10.23 -8.96 6.42
C ILE A 130 11.61 -8.40 6.11
N VAL A 131 11.66 -7.40 5.24
CA VAL A 131 12.87 -6.69 4.86
C VAL A 131 12.82 -5.27 5.44
N PHE A 132 13.75 -4.95 6.31
CA PHE A 132 13.96 -3.60 6.81
C PHE A 132 14.90 -2.85 5.87
N ALA A 133 14.37 -1.84 5.17
CA ALA A 133 15.11 -1.00 4.24
C ALA A 133 15.67 0.28 4.89
N SER A 134 15.27 0.56 6.13
CA SER A 134 15.68 1.75 6.89
C SER A 134 15.69 1.45 8.39
N PRO A 135 16.61 2.05 9.17
CA PRO A 135 16.67 1.87 10.63
C PRO A 135 15.48 2.55 11.36
N HIS A 136 14.77 3.46 10.70
CA HIS A 136 13.58 4.14 11.23
C HIS A 136 12.27 3.38 10.97
N ALA A 137 12.35 2.12 10.56
CA ALA A 137 11.20 1.23 10.45
C ALA A 137 11.09 0.41 11.74
N TYR A 138 9.87 0.20 12.26
CA TYR A 138 9.70 -0.60 13.47
C TYR A 138 8.44 -1.45 13.44
N ILE A 139 8.51 -2.55 14.18
CA ILE A 139 7.38 -3.45 14.46
C ILE A 139 7.22 -3.51 15.97
N GLU A 140 6.00 -3.31 16.48
CA GLU A 140 5.73 -3.34 17.93
C GLU A 140 5.53 -4.78 18.45
N LYS A 141 4.74 -5.60 17.74
CA LYS A 141 4.39 -6.95 18.18
C LYS A 141 4.47 -7.96 17.02
N LEU A 142 5.04 -9.13 17.31
CA LEU A 142 5.06 -10.29 16.42
C LEU A 142 4.15 -11.37 17.03
N ILE A 143 3.11 -11.77 16.31
CA ILE A 143 2.22 -12.88 16.71
C ILE A 143 2.45 -14.12 15.82
N SER A 144 3.31 -13.99 14.79
CA SER A 144 3.49 -14.97 13.69
C SER A 144 3.30 -16.42 14.13
N GLU A 145 2.21 -17.02 13.65
CA GLU A 145 1.94 -18.46 13.80
C GLU A 145 2.87 -19.31 12.92
N GLU A 146 3.57 -18.69 11.96
CA GLU A 146 4.50 -19.38 11.05
C GLU A 146 5.93 -19.37 11.61
N VAL A 147 6.44 -20.58 11.88
CA VAL A 147 7.76 -20.87 12.47
C VAL A 147 8.95 -20.43 11.58
N ASN A 148 8.69 -19.94 10.35
CA ASN A 148 9.70 -19.73 9.31
C ASN A 148 9.83 -18.27 8.82
N THR A 149 9.34 -17.28 9.56
CA THR A 149 9.48 -15.87 9.13
C THR A 149 10.95 -15.45 9.08
N VAL A 150 11.42 -15.02 7.91
CA VAL A 150 12.78 -14.51 7.69
C VAL A 150 12.82 -12.99 7.84
N TYR A 151 13.67 -12.49 8.73
CA TYR A 151 13.93 -11.05 8.88
C TYR A 151 15.27 -10.70 8.22
N THR A 152 15.28 -9.67 7.40
CA THR A 152 16.51 -9.21 6.71
C THR A 152 16.60 -7.70 6.79
N TYR A 153 17.80 -7.18 7.07
CA TYR A 153 18.09 -5.76 6.88
C TYR A 153 18.81 -5.55 5.54
N LYS A 154 18.26 -4.70 4.68
CA LYS A 154 18.86 -4.33 3.39
C LYS A 154 18.80 -2.80 3.25
N PRO A 155 19.84 -2.07 3.68
CA PRO A 155 19.84 -0.62 3.56
C PRO A 155 19.71 -0.25 2.09
N TYR A 156 18.89 0.77 1.78
CA TYR A 156 18.79 1.30 0.43
C TYR A 156 20.17 1.81 0.00
N GLN A 157 20.86 1.07 -0.88
CA GLN A 157 22.06 1.56 -1.55
C GLN A 157 21.58 2.57 -2.59
N GLY A 158 21.92 3.84 -2.40
CA GLY A 158 21.57 4.89 -3.36
C GLY A 158 22.02 4.51 -4.77
N LEU A 159 21.29 4.99 -5.79
CA LEU A 159 21.69 4.95 -7.21
C LEU A 159 23.02 5.67 -7.50
N SER A 160 23.75 6.15 -6.49
CA SER A 160 25.01 6.86 -6.57
C SER A 160 26.24 5.96 -6.80
N SER A 161 26.07 4.69 -7.18
CA SER A 161 27.16 3.77 -7.50
C SER A 161 27.25 3.38 -8.98
N VAL A 162 26.52 4.07 -9.88
CA VAL A 162 26.63 3.88 -11.34
C VAL A 162 27.55 4.92 -12.01
N GLU A 163 27.96 5.99 -11.31
CA GLU A 163 29.00 6.90 -11.82
C GLU A 163 30.36 6.49 -11.26
N GLY A 164 31.13 5.72 -12.04
CA GLY A 164 32.52 5.44 -11.68
C GLY A 164 33.12 4.17 -12.23
N LYS A 165 32.84 3.79 -13.49
CA LYS A 165 33.71 2.90 -14.29
C LYS A 165 33.56 3.20 -15.79
N GLU A 166 33.93 4.42 -16.20
CA GLU A 166 34.55 4.63 -17.50
C GLU A 166 35.96 5.19 -17.25
N GLU A 167 36.86 4.32 -16.80
CA GLU A 167 38.27 4.47 -17.15
C GLU A 167 38.45 3.79 -18.49
N LEU A 168 38.26 4.57 -19.57
CA LEU A 168 38.71 4.20 -20.91
C LEU A 168 40.24 4.27 -20.92
N GLY A 169 40.84 3.12 -21.22
CA GLY A 169 42.20 3.04 -21.74
C GLY A 169 42.32 3.53 -23.18
#